data_AF-A0A078IB75-F1
#
_entry.id   AF-A0A078IB75-F1
#
_cell.length_a   1.000
_cell.length_b   1.000
_cell.length_c   1.000
_cell.angle_alpha   90.00
_cell.angle_beta   90.00
_cell.angle_gamma   90.00
#
_symmetry.space_group_name_H-M   'P 1'
#
loop_
_entity.id
_entity.type
_entity.pdbx_description
1 polymer ?
#
loop_
_entity_poly.entity_id
_entity_poly.type
_entity_poly.pdbx_seq_one_letter_code
_entity_poly.pdbx_strand_id
1 'polypeptide(L)'
;MVGREGDEEGFHRFVVPLMFLSHPLFASLLNEAEEEYGFKHAGPITIPCRVDEFKHVQEIIDQETHRRHSHGNGHNHHHNNHLRCF
;
A
#
# COMPACT_ATOMS: atom_id res chain seq x y z
N MET A 1 5.75 -9.11 -10.91
CA MET A 1 6.59 -10.06 -10.15
C MET A 1 7.37 -9.26 -9.12
N VAL A 2 7.85 -9.89 -8.06
CA VAL A 2 8.63 -9.25 -6.99
C VAL A 2 9.83 -10.14 -6.70
N GLY A 3 11.03 -9.56 -6.71
CA GLY A 3 12.29 -10.25 -6.44
C GLY A 3 13.46 -9.52 -7.11
N ARG A 4 14.70 -9.81 -6.69
CA ARG A 4 15.92 -9.39 -7.41
C ARG A 4 16.69 -10.59 -7.95
N GLU A 5 17.51 -10.32 -8.96
CA GLU A 5 18.44 -11.33 -9.49
C GLU A 5 19.47 -11.71 -8.41
N GLY A 6 19.53 -12.99 -8.06
CA GLY A 6 20.41 -13.51 -7.01
C GLY A 6 19.75 -13.74 -5.65
N ASP A 7 18.46 -13.42 -5.48
CA ASP A 7 17.70 -13.85 -4.29
C ASP A 7 17.39 -15.36 -4.36
N GLU A 8 17.61 -16.09 -3.26
CA GLU A 8 17.36 -17.55 -3.18
C GLU A 8 15.89 -17.93 -3.37
N GLU A 9 14.96 -17.02 -3.02
CA GLU A 9 13.52 -17.19 -3.22
C GLU A 9 13.07 -16.96 -4.67
N GLY A 10 13.86 -16.23 -5.48
CA GLY A 10 13.48 -15.87 -6.85
C GLY A 10 12.21 -15.00 -6.96
N PHE A 11 11.72 -14.83 -8.20
CA PHE A 11 10.59 -13.95 -8.50
C PHE A 11 9.23 -14.55 -8.10
N HIS A 12 8.46 -13.79 -7.33
CA HIS A 12 7.14 -14.17 -6.86
C HIS A 12 6.02 -13.30 -7.45
N ARG A 13 4.83 -13.88 -7.64
CA ARG A 13 3.65 -13.15 -8.12
C ARG A 13 2.76 -12.77 -6.93
N PHE A 14 2.51 -11.47 -6.81
CA PHE A 14 1.61 -10.91 -5.80
C PHE A 14 0.34 -10.34 -6.46
N VAL A 15 -0.76 -10.42 -5.73
CA VAL A 15 -2.02 -9.75 -6.06
C VAL A 15 -2.26 -8.71 -4.98
N VAL A 16 -2.39 -7.44 -5.38
CA VAL A 16 -2.62 -6.33 -4.46
C VAL A 16 -3.89 -5.57 -4.86
N PRO A 17 -4.64 -5.02 -3.89
CA PRO A 17 -5.72 -4.09 -4.18
C PRO A 17 -5.21 -2.83 -4.90
N LEU A 18 -6.03 -2.25 -5.79
CA LEU A 18 -5.67 -1.02 -6.51
C LEU A 18 -5.35 0.16 -5.60
N MET A 19 -5.93 0.20 -4.39
CA MET A 19 -5.68 1.26 -3.40
C MET A 19 -4.21 1.34 -2.96
N PHE A 20 -3.46 0.23 -3.08
CA PHE A 20 -2.05 0.19 -2.69
C PHE A 20 -1.22 1.08 -3.62
N LEU A 21 -1.61 1.22 -4.89
CA LEU A 21 -0.92 2.06 -5.87
C LEU A 21 -0.94 3.56 -5.49
N SER A 22 -1.89 3.98 -4.66
CA SER A 22 -1.97 5.36 -4.16
C SER A 22 -1.14 5.59 -2.90
N HIS A 23 -0.58 4.55 -2.29
CA HIS A 23 0.19 4.66 -1.08
C HIS A 23 1.65 5.05 -1.39
N PRO A 24 2.25 6.04 -0.70
CA PRO A 24 3.60 6.52 -1.01
C PRO A 24 4.67 5.44 -0.91
N LEU A 25 4.55 4.49 0.03
CA LEU A 25 5.48 3.35 0.11
C LEU A 25 5.42 2.46 -1.14
N PHE A 26 4.24 2.20 -1.67
CA PHE A 26 4.10 1.40 -2.88
C PHE A 26 4.57 2.17 -4.12
N ALA A 27 4.32 3.48 -4.16
CA ALA A 27 4.83 4.35 -5.20
C ALA A 27 6.36 4.35 -5.24
N SER A 28 7.04 4.31 -4.08
CA SER A 28 8.50 4.19 -4.03
C SER A 28 9.00 2.90 -4.68
N LEU A 29 8.32 1.78 -4.45
CA LEU A 29 8.64 0.48 -5.06
C LEU A 29 8.44 0.52 -6.59
N LEU A 30 7.40 1.20 -7.05
CA LEU A 30 7.14 1.39 -8.49
C LEU A 30 8.16 2.30 -9.14
N ASN A 31 8.62 3.34 -8.44
CA ASN A 31 9.66 4.23 -8.95
C ASN A 31 10.99 3.47 -9.13
N GLU A 32 11.35 2.61 -8.19
CA GLU A 32 12.55 1.78 -8.34
C GLU A 32 12.44 0.82 -9.54
N ALA A 33 11.27 0.22 -9.73
CA ALA A 33 10.98 -0.59 -10.91
C ALA A 33 11.06 0.21 -12.22
N GLU A 34 10.59 1.45 -12.20
CA GLU A 34 10.68 2.36 -13.34
C GLU A 34 12.13 2.75 -13.65
N GLU A 35 12.94 3.06 -12.64
CA GLU A 35 14.35 3.41 -12.83
C GLU A 35 15.15 2.25 -13.43
N GLU A 36 14.84 1.01 -13.04
CA GLU A 36 15.55 -0.18 -13.54
C GLU A 36 15.03 -0.69 -14.90
N TYR A 37 13.70 -0.76 -15.08
CA TYR A 37 13.08 -1.38 -16.25
C TYR A 37 12.45 -0.38 -17.23
N GLY A 38 12.28 0.87 -16.82
CA GLY A 38 11.55 1.89 -17.57
C GLY A 38 10.04 1.63 -17.64
N PHE A 39 9.32 2.58 -18.23
CA PHE A 39 7.86 2.48 -18.44
C PHE A 39 7.43 1.56 -19.59
N LYS A 40 8.37 1.16 -20.46
CA LYS A 40 8.06 0.32 -21.63
C LYS A 40 8.28 -1.15 -21.30
N HIS A 41 7.32 -1.75 -20.64
CA HIS A 41 7.29 -3.18 -20.38
C HIS A 41 6.00 -3.80 -20.92
N ALA A 42 6.14 -4.76 -21.84
CA ALA A 42 5.01 -5.52 -22.36
C ALA A 42 4.73 -6.69 -21.42
N GLY A 43 4.01 -6.44 -20.32
CA GLY A 43 3.68 -7.50 -19.36
C GLY A 43 3.40 -7.01 -17.93
N PRO A 44 3.27 -7.95 -16.99
CA PRO A 44 3.13 -7.61 -15.57
C PRO A 44 4.35 -6.86 -15.05
N ILE A 45 4.12 -5.82 -14.25
CA ILE A 45 5.16 -5.01 -13.62
C ILE A 45 6.05 -5.90 -12.75
N THR A 46 7.37 -5.76 -12.88
CA THR A 46 8.36 -6.40 -12.01
C THR A 46 8.90 -5.37 -11.03
N ILE A 47 8.81 -5.66 -9.73
CA ILE A 47 9.34 -4.82 -8.66
C ILE A 47 10.68 -5.42 -8.22
N PRO A 48 11.79 -4.69 -8.39
CA PRO A 48 13.12 -5.15 -8.03
C PRO A 48 13.38 -4.95 -6.54
N CYS A 49 12.57 -5.56 -5.69
CA CYS A 49 12.77 -5.56 -4.24
C CYS A 49 12.68 -6.98 -3.69
N ARG A 50 13.19 -7.16 -2.47
CA ARG A 50 13.10 -8.45 -1.78
C ARG A 50 11.65 -8.77 -1.46
N VAL A 51 11.32 -10.05 -1.55
CA VAL A 51 9.97 -10.54 -1.27
C VAL A 51 9.51 -10.18 0.15
N ASP A 52 10.39 -10.28 1.14
CA ASP A 52 10.09 -9.91 2.52
C ASP A 52 9.81 -8.41 2.69
N GLU A 53 10.55 -7.56 1.99
CA GLU A 53 10.35 -6.11 2.03
C GLU A 53 9.00 -5.73 1.41
N PHE A 54 8.64 -6.37 0.29
CA PHE A 54 7.33 -6.18 -0.32
C PHE A 54 6.18 -6.60 0.59
N LYS A 55 6.32 -7.76 1.26
CA LYS A 55 5.32 -8.23 2.24
C LYS A 55 5.18 -7.24 3.39
N HIS A 56 6.29 -6.72 3.91
CA HIS A 56 6.27 -5.73 4.98
C HIS A 56 5.52 -4.46 4.57
N VAL A 57 5.78 -3.95 3.36
CA VAL A 57 5.04 -2.80 2.81
C VAL A 57 3.56 -3.13 2.65
N GLN A 58 3.21 -4.33 2.16
CA GLN A 58 1.81 -4.74 2.07
C GLN A 58 1.13 -4.74 3.44
N GLU A 59 1.77 -5.30 4.47
CA GLU A 59 1.23 -5.37 5.83
C GLU A 59 0.98 -3.98 6.41
N ILE A 60 1.88 -3.01 6.17
CA ILE A 60 1.70 -1.63 6.61
C ILE A 60 0.47 -0.99 5.95
N ILE A 61 0.36 -1.12 4.61
CA ILE A 61 -0.73 -0.52 3.85
C ILE A 61 -2.07 -1.16 4.25
N ASP A 62 -2.09 -2.48 4.39
CA ASP A 62 -3.28 -3.23 4.79
C ASP A 62 -3.79 -2.77 6.17
N GLN A 63 -2.91 -2.67 7.16
CA GLN A 63 -3.25 -2.16 8.49
C GLN A 63 -3.80 -0.73 8.47
N GLU A 64 -3.22 0.16 7.66
CA GLU A 64 -3.71 1.53 7.53
C GLU A 64 -5.13 1.56 6.95
N THR A 65 -5.39 0.78 5.89
CA THR A 65 -6.72 0.71 5.26
C THR A 65 -7.78 0.18 6.23
N HIS A 66 -7.45 -0.83 7.04
CA HIS A 66 -8.35 -1.38 8.04
C HIS A 66 -8.63 -0.41 9.22
N ARG A 67 -7.64 0.37 9.66
CA ARG A 67 -7.83 1.37 10.72
C ARG A 67 -8.78 2.48 10.30
N ARG A 68 -8.82 2.84 9.01
CA ARG A 68 -9.78 3.81 8.47
C ARG A 68 -11.23 3.32 8.52
N HIS A 69 -11.46 2.01 8.66
CA HIS A 69 -12.79 1.40 8.75
C HIS A 69 -13.30 1.16 10.18
N SER A 70 -12.48 1.36 11.22
CA SER A 70 -12.86 1.05 12.61
C SER A 70 -13.46 2.25 13.39
N HIS A 71 -13.46 3.46 12.84
CA HIS A 71 -14.09 4.63 13.47
C HIS A 71 -15.55 4.86 13.05
N GLY A 72 -16.31 3.78 12.93
CA GLY A 72 -17.74 3.79 12.63
C GLY A 72 -18.60 3.20 13.76
N ASN A 73 -18.32 3.52 15.02
CA ASN A 73 -19.21 3.16 16.14
C ASN A 73 -19.74 4.43 16.81
N GLY A 74 -20.79 5.01 16.22
CA GLY A 74 -21.60 6.00 16.91
C GLY A 74 -22.42 5.32 17.99
N HIS A 75 -22.45 5.88 19.21
CA HIS A 75 -23.58 5.82 20.13
C HIS A 75 -23.70 7.18 20.84
N ASN A 76 -24.95 7.57 21.03
CA ASN A 76 -25.48 8.92 21.17
C ASN A 76 -26.02 9.10 22.60
N HIS A 77 -25.59 10.11 23.39
CA HIS A 77 -26.47 10.82 24.35
C HIS A 77 -25.78 11.91 25.21
N HIS A 78 -26.51 13.03 25.30
CA HIS A 78 -26.67 13.98 26.42
C HIS A 78 -25.81 15.27 26.56
N HIS A 79 -26.44 16.38 26.14
CA HIS A 79 -26.64 17.67 26.85
C HIS A 79 -25.41 18.40 27.46
N ASN A 80 -24.99 19.52 26.87
CA ASN A 80 -25.40 20.86 27.33
C ASN A 80 -24.95 21.98 26.36
N ASN A 81 -25.78 23.00 26.35
CA ASN A 81 -25.78 24.33 25.74
C ASN A 81 -24.41 24.98 25.41
N HIS A 82 -24.39 25.73 24.29
CA HIS A 82 -24.10 27.18 24.25
C HIS A 82 -23.10 27.63 23.14
N LEU A 83 -23.63 28.44 22.21
CA LEU A 83 -23.03 29.41 21.26
C LEU A 83 -22.57 28.98 19.85
N ARG A 84 -23.52 29.15 18.92
CA ARG A 84 -23.52 30.03 17.73
C ARG A 84 -22.22 30.17 16.90
N CYS A 85 -22.32 29.76 15.64
CA CYS A 85 -21.63 30.41 14.52
C CYS A 85 -22.70 30.95 13.55
N PHE A 86 -22.50 32.20 13.13
CA PHE A 86 -23.33 32.96 12.18
C PHE A 86 -23.18 32.43 10.75
#